data_AF-A0A2U1RQ72-F1
#
_entry.id   AF-A0A2U1RQ72-F1
#
_cell.length_a   1.000
_cell.length_b   1.000
_cell.length_c   1.000
_cell.angle_alpha   90.00
_cell.angle_beta   90.00
_cell.angle_gamma   90.00
#
_symmetry.space_group_name_H-M   'P 1'
#
loop_
_entity.id
_entity.type
_entity.pdbx_description
1 polymer ?
#
loop_
_entity_poly.entity_id
_entity_poly.type
_entity_poly.pdbx_seq_one_letter_code
_entity_poly.pdbx_strand_id
1 'polypeptide(L)'
;MSIARIAALVVAGMLLSSCSIIMAATQPGRKDLAVLTEGTPRLHVGAVLGKPAWSGKDVHGSEVDVFQFVQGYSGGVKAARATWHLAADFFSIGLWELIGTPIESAYSGTKMNAVVTYDAQQTVKSARLQDAEGSPIPLEKKQEE
;
A
#
# COMPACT_ATOMS: atom_id res chain seq x y z
N MET A 1 -2.26 -13.22 -44.85
CA MET A 1 -1.50 -12.14 -44.17
C MET A 1 -0.02 -12.50 -44.26
N SER A 2 0.88 -11.63 -44.72
CA SER A 2 2.30 -12.02 -44.83
C SER A 2 2.94 -12.20 -43.44
N ILE A 3 3.95 -13.06 -43.33
CA ILE A 3 4.71 -13.30 -42.09
C ILE A 3 5.23 -11.99 -41.50
N ALA A 4 5.68 -11.05 -42.36
CA ALA A 4 6.12 -9.73 -41.93
C ALA A 4 5.01 -8.91 -41.26
N ARG A 5 3.76 -9.02 -41.70
CA ARG A 5 2.62 -8.34 -41.07
C ARG A 5 2.25 -8.97 -39.72
N ILE A 6 2.35 -10.30 -39.61
CA ILE A 6 2.11 -11.00 -38.34
C ILE A 6 3.20 -10.63 -37.32
N ALA A 7 4.47 -10.66 -37.72
CA ALA A 7 5.59 -10.26 -36.87
C ALA A 7 5.48 -8.80 -36.43
N ALA A 8 5.12 -7.88 -37.33
CA ALA A 8 4.90 -6.47 -36.99
C ALA A 8 3.77 -6.27 -35.97
N LEU A 9 2.67 -7.04 -36.09
CA LEU A 9 1.55 -6.99 -35.14
C LEU A 9 1.93 -7.57 -33.78
N VAL A 10 2.72 -8.65 -33.73
CA VAL A 10 3.23 -9.23 -32.48
C VAL A 10 4.19 -8.26 -31.77
N VAL A 11 5.13 -7.68 -32.51
CA VAL A 11 6.07 -6.68 -31.95
C VAL A 11 5.32 -5.43 -31.47
N ALA A 12 4.33 -4.94 -32.23
CA ALA A 12 3.49 -3.83 -31.79
C ALA A 12 2.66 -4.16 -30.54
N GLY A 13 2.17 -5.40 -30.41
CA GLY A 13 1.46 -5.88 -29.22
C GLY A 13 2.34 -5.93 -27.98
N MET A 14 3.59 -6.40 -28.11
CA MET A 14 4.58 -6.46 -27.01
C MET A 14 4.96 -5.09 -26.47
N LEU A 15 4.95 -4.05 -27.30
CA LEU A 15 5.28 -2.68 -26.88
C LEU A 15 4.16 -2.01 -26.07
N LEU A 16 2.96 -2.61 -26.03
CA LEU A 16 1.79 -2.06 -25.35
C LEU A 16 1.40 -2.84 -24.08
N SER A 17 2.16 -3.89 -23.71
CA SER A 17 1.77 -4.92 -22.75
C SER A 17 2.59 -4.88 -21.45
N SER A 18 2.84 -3.71 -20.86
CA SER A 18 3.66 -3.57 -19.64
C SER A 18 2.94 -2.83 -18.50
N CYS A 19 1.61 -2.94 -18.46
CA CYS A 19 0.77 -2.27 -17.47
C CYS A 19 1.00 -2.87 -16.08
N SER A 20 1.04 -4.20 -15.95
CA SER A 20 1.17 -4.84 -14.64
C SER A 20 2.50 -4.53 -13.95
N ILE A 21 3.59 -4.41 -14.71
CA ILE A 21 4.92 -4.01 -14.21
C ILE A 21 4.88 -2.59 -13.61
N ILE A 22 4.32 -1.63 -14.36
CA ILE A 22 4.22 -0.23 -13.91
C ILE A 22 3.31 -0.14 -12.69
N MET A 23 2.18 -0.85 -12.69
CA MET A 23 1.26 -0.88 -11.56
C MET A 23 1.93 -1.43 -10.30
N ALA A 24 2.61 -2.58 -10.39
CA ALA A 24 3.34 -3.17 -9.27
C ALA A 24 4.42 -2.23 -8.71
N ALA A 25 5.15 -1.53 -9.58
CA ALA A 25 6.20 -0.60 -9.19
C ALA A 25 5.66 0.70 -8.55
N THR A 26 4.50 1.19 -9.01
CA THR A 26 3.93 2.49 -8.61
C THR A 26 2.88 2.42 -7.50
N GLN A 27 2.54 1.22 -7.03
CA GLN A 27 1.62 1.03 -5.91
C GLN A 27 2.04 1.83 -4.66
N PRO A 28 1.11 2.07 -3.71
CA PRO A 28 1.42 2.73 -2.44
C PRO A 28 2.58 2.07 -1.69
N GLY A 29 3.41 2.89 -1.04
CA GLY A 29 4.47 2.39 -0.16
C GLY A 29 3.93 1.87 1.17
N ARG A 30 4.63 0.90 1.76
CA ARG A 30 4.41 0.49 3.15
C ARG A 30 4.70 1.68 4.07
N LYS A 31 3.75 2.03 4.95
CA LYS A 31 3.97 3.04 5.98
C LYS A 31 4.61 2.41 7.21
N ASP A 32 5.42 3.20 7.92
CA ASP A 32 5.97 2.79 9.20
C ASP A 32 4.91 2.95 10.29
N LEU A 33 4.48 1.81 10.86
CA LEU A 33 3.49 1.76 11.92
C LEU A 33 4.12 1.90 13.31
N ALA A 34 5.45 1.91 13.42
CA ALA A 34 6.14 2.14 14.69
C ALA A 34 5.84 3.54 15.26
N VAL A 35 5.41 4.49 14.42
CA VAL A 35 4.94 5.81 14.85
C VAL A 35 3.71 5.76 15.75
N LEU A 36 3.00 4.62 15.80
CA LEU A 36 1.87 4.39 16.69
C LEU A 36 2.28 3.94 18.10
N THR A 37 3.58 3.89 18.39
CA THR A 37 4.12 3.54 19.71
C THR A 37 3.93 4.72 20.68
N GLU A 38 3.64 4.39 21.94
CA GLU A 38 3.51 5.34 23.03
C GLU A 38 4.71 6.30 23.10
N GLY A 39 4.44 7.59 23.36
CA GLY A 39 5.43 8.66 23.41
C GLY A 39 5.80 9.27 22.06
N THR A 40 5.35 8.72 20.93
CA THR A 40 5.60 9.32 19.61
C THR A 40 4.89 10.67 19.50
N PRO A 41 5.55 11.77 19.07
CA PRO A 41 4.87 13.06 18.90
C PRO A 41 3.79 12.99 17.82
N ARG A 42 2.61 13.59 18.08
CA ARG A 42 1.49 13.67 17.12
C ARG A 42 1.90 14.20 15.74
N LEU A 43 2.80 15.19 15.71
CA LEU A 43 3.33 15.73 14.45
C LEU A 43 4.08 14.67 13.63
N HIS A 44 4.83 13.78 14.29
CA HIS A 44 5.55 12.69 13.63
C HIS A 44 4.58 11.63 13.09
N VAL A 45 3.52 11.31 13.84
CA VAL A 45 2.43 10.45 13.37
C VAL A 45 1.82 11.01 12.08
N GLY A 46 1.47 12.30 12.08
CA GLY A 46 0.94 12.98 10.89
C GLY A 46 1.92 13.05 9.71
N ALA A 47 3.21 13.18 9.98
CA ALA A 47 4.24 13.19 8.93
C ALA A 47 4.32 11.84 8.18
N VAL A 48 4.11 10.73 8.88
CA VAL A 48 4.17 9.38 8.30
C VAL A 48 2.81 8.91 7.76
N LEU A 49 1.73 9.14 8.50
CA LEU A 49 0.40 8.66 8.14
C LEU A 49 -0.39 9.63 7.27
N GLY A 50 0.01 10.91 7.22
CA GLY A 50 -0.68 11.97 6.49
C GLY A 50 -1.65 12.74 7.39
N LYS A 51 -2.54 13.52 6.78
CA LYS A 51 -3.55 14.29 7.51
C LYS A 51 -4.61 13.34 8.11
N PRO A 52 -5.04 13.54 9.37
CA PRO A 52 -6.14 12.76 9.92
C PRO A 52 -7.43 13.01 9.13
N ALA A 53 -8.20 11.96 8.92
CA ALA A 53 -9.54 12.02 8.34
C ALA A 53 -10.54 12.63 9.32
N TRP A 54 -10.30 12.45 10.62
CA TRP A 54 -11.07 13.06 11.70
C TRP A 54 -10.18 13.35 12.91
N SER A 55 -10.47 14.44 13.60
CA SER A 55 -9.83 14.83 14.86
C SER A 55 -10.90 15.33 15.83
N GLY A 56 -10.79 14.96 17.10
CA GLY A 56 -11.73 15.38 18.13
C GLY A 56 -11.30 14.96 19.53
N LYS A 57 -12.28 14.88 20.44
CA LYS A 57 -12.05 14.40 21.80
C LYS A 57 -12.83 13.12 22.05
N ASP A 58 -12.26 12.21 22.83
CA ASP A 58 -12.97 11.03 23.32
C ASP A 58 -13.90 11.36 24.51
N VAL A 59 -14.61 10.36 25.00
CA VAL A 59 -15.51 10.46 26.17
C VAL A 59 -14.79 10.86 27.46
N HIS A 60 -13.46 10.73 27.50
CA HIS A 60 -12.62 11.11 28.63
C HIS A 60 -11.96 12.49 28.41
N GLY A 61 -12.25 13.17 27.30
CA GLY A 61 -11.69 14.48 26.95
C GLY A 61 -10.27 14.44 26.37
N SER A 62 -9.71 13.24 26.13
CA SER A 62 -8.40 13.06 25.48
C SER A 62 -8.52 13.36 24.00
N GLU A 63 -7.47 13.91 23.40
CA GLU A 63 -7.47 14.20 21.97
C GLU A 63 -7.30 12.91 21.16
N VAL A 64 -8.09 12.77 20.09
CA VAL A 64 -8.09 11.59 19.24
C VAL A 64 -8.02 12.00 17.78
N ASP A 65 -7.13 11.35 17.03
CA ASP A 65 -7.07 11.41 15.57
C ASP A 65 -7.41 10.05 14.97
N VAL A 66 -8.15 10.08 13.86
CA VAL A 66 -8.39 8.91 13.00
C VAL A 66 -7.70 9.14 11.67
N PHE A 67 -6.70 8.31 11.36
CA PHE A 67 -5.99 8.33 10.07
C PHE A 67 -6.54 7.23 9.18
N GLN A 68 -6.81 7.57 7.92
CA GLN A 68 -7.16 6.59 6.88
C GLN A 68 -6.05 6.54 5.86
N PHE A 69 -5.52 5.35 5.60
CA PHE A 69 -4.44 5.19 4.62
C PHE A 69 -4.44 3.79 4.01
N VAL A 70 -3.73 3.68 2.89
CA VAL A 70 -3.42 2.37 2.30
C VAL A 70 -2.07 1.92 2.85
N GLN A 71 -2.06 0.79 3.54
CA GLN A 71 -0.84 0.09 3.90
C GLN A 71 -0.35 -0.68 2.67
N GLY A 72 0.62 -0.08 2.00
CA GLY A 72 1.19 -0.60 0.77
C GLY A 72 2.32 -1.60 0.98
N TYR A 73 3.08 -1.82 -0.09
CA TYR A 73 4.17 -2.79 -0.13
C TYR A 73 5.53 -2.14 0.13
N SER A 74 6.47 -2.90 0.68
CA SER A 74 7.87 -2.44 0.79
C SER A 74 8.50 -2.32 -0.60
N GLY A 75 9.56 -1.51 -0.72
CA GLY A 75 10.26 -1.34 -2.00
C GLY A 75 10.75 -2.67 -2.58
N GLY A 76 11.29 -3.56 -1.74
CA GLY A 76 11.71 -4.90 -2.16
C GLY A 76 10.57 -5.77 -2.68
N VAL A 77 9.39 -5.74 -2.02
CA VAL A 77 8.21 -6.50 -2.50
C VAL A 77 7.70 -5.94 -3.83
N LYS A 78 7.67 -4.62 -4.01
CA LYS A 78 7.29 -4.00 -5.29
C LYS A 78 8.27 -4.39 -6.40
N ALA A 79 9.57 -4.33 -6.13
CA ALA A 79 10.60 -4.71 -7.09
C ALA A 79 10.51 -6.20 -7.47
N ALA A 80 10.30 -7.08 -6.49
CA ALA A 80 10.11 -8.51 -6.73
C ALA A 80 8.89 -8.78 -7.62
N ARG A 81 7.75 -8.12 -7.34
CA ARG A 81 6.54 -8.24 -8.15
C ARG A 81 6.74 -7.70 -9.56
N ALA A 82 7.28 -6.50 -9.72
CA ALA A 82 7.58 -5.93 -11.03
C ALA A 82 8.49 -6.86 -11.86
N THR A 83 9.50 -7.45 -11.22
CA THR A 83 10.40 -8.44 -11.85
C THR A 83 9.65 -9.70 -12.27
N TRP A 84 8.74 -10.20 -11.43
CA TRP A 84 7.91 -11.35 -11.75
C TRP A 84 6.99 -11.09 -12.95
N HIS A 85 6.30 -9.94 -12.96
CA HIS A 85 5.46 -9.53 -14.08
C HIS A 85 6.26 -9.44 -15.38
N LEU A 86 7.45 -8.83 -15.34
CA LEU A 86 8.34 -8.76 -16.49
C LEU A 86 8.74 -10.15 -17.02
N ALA A 87 9.13 -11.06 -16.12
CA ALA A 87 9.49 -12.42 -16.51
C ALA A 87 8.29 -13.17 -17.10
N ALA A 88 7.13 -13.07 -16.46
CA ALA A 88 5.90 -13.72 -16.92
C ALA A 88 5.44 -13.19 -18.28
N ASP A 89 5.50 -11.88 -18.51
CA ASP A 89 5.22 -11.27 -19.82
C ASP A 89 6.20 -11.78 -20.88
N PHE A 90 7.50 -11.83 -20.58
CA PHE A 90 8.50 -12.31 -21.52
C PHE A 90 8.27 -13.78 -21.93
N PHE A 91 8.07 -14.68 -20.96
CA PHE A 91 7.86 -16.10 -21.23
C PHE A 91 6.49 -16.42 -21.82
N SER A 92 5.49 -15.56 -21.62
CA SER A 92 4.16 -15.70 -22.20
C SER A 92 3.95 -14.90 -23.49
N ILE A 93 4.98 -14.22 -24.00
CA ILE A 93 4.90 -13.38 -25.20
C ILE A 93 3.83 -12.28 -25.01
N GLY A 94 3.73 -11.73 -23.80
CA GLY A 94 2.80 -10.65 -23.41
C GLY A 94 1.38 -11.11 -23.09
N LEU A 95 1.07 -12.42 -23.14
CA LEU A 95 -0.26 -12.93 -22.79
C LEU A 95 -0.57 -12.80 -21.28
N TRP A 96 0.47 -12.73 -20.44
CA TRP A 96 0.33 -12.60 -18.99
C TRP A 96 -0.43 -11.34 -18.58
N GLU A 97 -0.35 -10.25 -19.34
CA GLU A 97 -1.10 -9.02 -19.03
C GLU A 97 -2.62 -9.19 -18.91
N LEU A 98 -3.21 -10.19 -19.58
CA LEU A 98 -4.63 -10.52 -19.46
C LEU A 98 -5.01 -10.96 -18.03
N ILE A 99 -4.03 -11.45 -17.27
CA ILE A 99 -4.18 -11.95 -15.91
C ILE A 99 -3.47 -11.01 -14.91
N GLY A 100 -2.24 -10.59 -15.20
CA GLY A 100 -1.42 -9.76 -14.33
C GLY A 100 -2.02 -8.38 -14.10
N THR A 101 -2.52 -7.71 -15.14
CA THR A 101 -3.13 -6.38 -15.00
C THR A 101 -4.37 -6.36 -14.10
N PRO A 102 -5.37 -7.26 -14.25
CA PRO A 102 -6.50 -7.27 -13.34
C PRO A 102 -6.13 -7.67 -11.91
N ILE A 103 -5.11 -8.51 -11.71
CA ILE A 103 -4.59 -8.81 -10.37
C ILE A 103 -4.04 -7.53 -9.73
N GLU A 104 -3.17 -6.81 -10.43
CA GLU A 104 -2.54 -5.59 -9.89
C GLU A 104 -3.56 -4.45 -9.67
N SER A 105 -4.66 -4.41 -10.42
CA SER A 105 -5.73 -3.42 -10.22
C SER A 105 -6.60 -3.75 -9.01
N ALA A 106 -6.87 -5.04 -8.78
CA ALA A 106 -7.65 -5.50 -7.63
C ALA A 106 -6.85 -5.41 -6.32
N TYR A 107 -5.54 -5.60 -6.35
CA TYR A 107 -4.68 -5.66 -5.16
C TYR A 107 -3.63 -4.55 -5.14
N SER A 108 -3.95 -3.44 -4.47
CA SER A 108 -3.07 -2.25 -4.34
C SER A 108 -2.68 -1.92 -2.89
N GLY A 109 -2.63 -2.95 -2.04
CA GLY A 109 -2.41 -2.83 -0.60
C GLY A 109 -3.71 -2.85 0.19
N THR A 110 -3.62 -2.63 1.50
CA THR A 110 -4.76 -2.78 2.43
C THR A 110 -5.20 -1.43 2.95
N LYS A 111 -6.49 -1.08 2.79
CA LYS A 111 -7.06 0.11 3.44
C LYS A 111 -7.18 -0.14 4.94
N MET A 112 -6.66 0.79 5.74
CA MET A 112 -6.61 0.67 7.19
C MET A 112 -6.94 2.02 7.84
N ASN A 113 -7.49 1.92 9.05
CA ASN A 113 -7.75 3.04 9.93
C ASN A 113 -6.84 2.94 11.17
N ALA A 114 -6.13 4.02 11.51
CA ALA A 114 -5.43 4.15 12.78
C ALA A 114 -6.16 5.13 13.69
N VAL A 115 -6.66 4.64 14.83
CA VAL A 115 -7.26 5.47 15.87
C VAL A 115 -6.18 5.72 16.92
N VAL A 116 -5.78 6.98 17.08
CA VAL A 116 -4.66 7.39 17.93
C VAL A 116 -5.18 8.35 18.98
N THR A 117 -5.00 8.00 20.25
CA THR A 117 -5.31 8.86 21.39
C THR A 117 -4.02 9.49 21.90
N TYR A 118 -4.07 10.78 22.20
CA TYR A 118 -2.93 11.55 22.68
C TYR A 118 -3.07 11.95 24.14
N ASP A 119 -1.92 12.17 24.78
CA ASP A 119 -1.82 12.79 26.09
C ASP A 119 -1.84 14.34 26.01
N ALA A 120 -1.68 14.99 27.16
CA ALA A 120 -1.64 16.45 27.25
C ALA A 120 -0.40 17.06 26.57
N GLN A 121 0.66 16.27 26.39
CA GLN A 121 1.92 16.66 25.74
C GLN A 121 1.87 16.46 24.21
N GLN A 122 0.71 16.09 23.65
CA GLN A 122 0.54 15.81 22.22
C GLN A 122 1.41 14.63 21.75
N THR A 123 1.61 13.63 22.62
CA THR A 123 2.27 12.38 22.26
C THR A 123 1.30 11.22 22.32
N VAL A 124 1.59 10.15 21.56
CA VAL A 124 0.75 8.96 21.51
C VAL A 124 0.63 8.37 22.91
N LYS A 125 -0.60 8.27 23.40
CA LYS A 125 -0.94 7.54 24.63
C LYS A 125 -1.36 6.11 24.30
N SER A 126 -2.15 5.94 23.24
CA SER A 126 -2.55 4.62 22.75
C SER A 126 -2.93 4.69 21.27
N ALA A 127 -2.81 3.56 20.59
CA ALA A 127 -3.21 3.42 19.21
C ALA A 127 -3.89 2.07 18.97
N ARG A 128 -4.80 2.05 18.00
CA ARG A 128 -5.49 0.85 17.50
C ARG A 128 -5.51 0.89 15.98
N LEU A 129 -5.22 -0.23 15.34
CA LEU A 129 -5.49 -0.40 13.92
C LEU A 129 -6.81 -1.11 13.72
N GLN A 130 -7.50 -0.72 12.65
CA GLN A 130 -8.74 -1.32 12.19
C GLN A 130 -8.68 -1.49 10.68
N ASP A 131 -9.41 -2.48 10.15
CA ASP A 131 -9.69 -2.57 8.72
C ASP A 131 -10.65 -1.45 8.26
N ALA A 132 -11.04 -1.48 6.99
CA ALA A 132 -11.96 -0.49 6.42
C ALA A 132 -13.37 -0.58 7.02
N GLU A 133 -13.74 -1.75 7.54
CA GLU A 133 -15.02 -2.08 8.16
C GLU A 133 -15.05 -1.78 9.67
N GLY A 134 -13.90 -1.47 10.29
CA GLY A 134 -13.76 -1.15 11.70
C GLY A 134 -13.35 -2.33 12.59
N SER A 135 -13.07 -3.50 12.01
CA SER A 135 -12.60 -4.68 12.76
C SER A 135 -11.16 -4.46 13.23
N PRO A 136 -10.83 -4.80 14.49
CA PRO A 136 -9.51 -4.57 15.03
C PRO A 136 -8.44 -5.43 14.34
N ILE A 137 -7.32 -4.79 13.97
CA ILE A 137 -6.13 -5.45 13.44
C ILE A 137 -5.05 -5.41 14.53
N PRO A 138 -4.46 -6.56 14.91
CA PRO A 138 -3.36 -6.58 15.86
C PRO A 138 -2.21 -5.69 15.38
N LEU A 139 -1.72 -4.80 16.26
CA LEU A 139 -0.44 -4.14 16.04
C LEU A 139 0.63 -5.22 16.16
N GLU A 140 1.13 -5.69 15.03
CA GLU A 140 2.18 -6.70 15.00
C GLU A 140 3.42 -6.11 15.69
N LYS A 141 3.75 -6.64 16.88
CA LYS A 141 4.98 -6.31 17.58
C LYS A 141 6.11 -6.82 16.70
N LYS A 142 6.90 -5.89 16.15
CA LYS A 142 8.16 -6.11 15.43
C LYS A 142 8.84 -7.40 15.91
N GLN A 143 8.70 -8.50 15.17
CA GLN A 143 9.68 -9.58 15.22
C GLN A 143 10.69 -9.27 14.12
N GLU A 144 11.92 -9.07 14.57
CA GLU A 144 13.11 -8.90 13.76
C GLU A 144 13.24 -10.07 12.77
N GLU A 145 13.46 -9.76 11.50
CA GLU A 145 14.31 -10.51 10.57
C GLU A 145 14.70 -9.61 9.39
#